data_AF-A0A960W961-F1
#
_entry.id   AF-A0A960W961-F1
#
_cell.length_a   1.000
_cell.length_b   1.000
_cell.length_c   1.000
_cell.angle_alpha   90.00
_cell.angle_beta   90.00
_cell.angle_gamma   90.00
#
_symmetry.space_group_name_H-M   'P 1'
#
loop_
_entity.id
_entity.type
_entity.pdbx_description
1 polymer ?
#
loop_
_entity_poly.entity_id
_entity_poly.type
_entity_poly.pdbx_seq_one_letter_code
_entity_poly.pdbx_strand_id
1 'polypeptide(L)' 'METMLKVSPTIQDLFCCPVDKGKLQFKKDHFACSLCNTSFPIVDGIPIFINEKNSLFKIGDFKIRSDTFFRTRS' A
#
# COMPACT_ATOMS: atom_id res chain seq x y z
N MET A 1 17.07 -9.23 -2.81
CA MET A 1 15.90 -10.11 -2.70
C MET A 1 14.79 -9.42 -3.48
N GLU A 2 14.31 -10.05 -4.55
CA GLU A 2 13.25 -9.48 -5.39
C GLU A 2 11.92 -9.58 -4.66
N THR A 3 11.18 -8.47 -4.59
CA THR A 3 9.88 -8.43 -3.92
C THR A 3 8.85 -9.14 -4.80
N MET A 4 8.55 -10.40 -4.52
CA MET A 4 7.51 -11.13 -5.25
C MET A 4 6.14 -10.63 -4.79
N LEU A 5 5.42 -9.93 -5.67
CA LEU A 5 4.07 -9.47 -5.39
C LEU A 5 3.12 -10.67 -5.24
N LYS A 6 2.29 -10.66 -4.20
CA LYS A 6 1.33 -11.73 -3.90
C LYS A 6 -0.03 -11.52 -4.59
N VAL A 7 -0.02 -10.89 -5.76
CA VAL A 7 -1.23 -10.55 -6.53
C VAL A 7 -0.94 -10.75 -8.02
N SER A 8 -1.91 -11.29 -8.77
CA SER A 8 -1.73 -11.55 -10.20
C SER A 8 -1.58 -10.25 -11.02
N PRO A 9 -0.85 -10.27 -12.15
CA PRO A 9 -0.64 -9.07 -12.97
C PRO A 9 -1.94 -8.39 -13.41
N THR A 10 -2.96 -9.16 -13.78
CA THR A 10 -4.27 -8.64 -14.19
C THR A 10 -4.96 -7.83 -13.10
N ILE A 11 -4.82 -8.23 -11.83
CA ILE A 11 -5.37 -7.46 -10.70
C ILE A 11 -4.50 -6.23 -10.40
N GLN A 12 -3.18 -6.31 -10.61
CA GLN A 12 -2.29 -5.16 -10.43
C GLN A 12 -2.64 -4.00 -11.37
N ASP A 13 -3.08 -4.29 -12.59
CA ASP A 13 -3.52 -3.28 -13.55
C ASP A 13 -4.79 -2.53 -13.12
N LEU A 14 -5.57 -3.10 -12.19
CA LEU A 14 -6.77 -2.49 -11.62
C LEU A 14 -6.48 -1.58 -10.41
N PHE A 15 -5.23 -1.55 -9.93
CA PHE A 15 -4.89 -0.75 -8.76
C PHE A 15 -4.99 0.76 -9.05
N CYS A 16 -5.61 1.47 -8.11
CA CYS A 16 -5.78 2.91 -8.15
C CYS A 16 -5.27 3.57 -6.87
N CYS A 17 -4.85 4.82 -6.99
CA CYS A 17 -4.36 5.59 -5.87
C CYS A 17 -5.48 5.87 -4.85
N PRO A 18 -5.27 5.61 -3.55
CA PRO A 18 -6.26 5.89 -2.51
C PRO A 18 -6.49 7.40 -2.26
N VAL A 19 -5.63 8.27 -2.77
CA VAL A 19 -5.72 9.73 -2.59
C VAL A 19 -6.61 10.37 -3.65
N ASP A 20 -6.41 10.02 -4.92
CA ASP A 20 -6.98 10.71 -6.08
C ASP A 20 -7.57 9.77 -7.14
N LYS A 21 -7.56 8.45 -6.89
CA LYS A 21 -7.99 7.39 -7.82
C LYS A 21 -7.20 7.33 -9.14
N GLY A 22 -6.07 8.02 -9.23
CA GLY A 22 -5.16 7.96 -10.37
C GLY A 22 -4.55 6.58 -10.56
N LYS A 23 -4.05 6.32 -11.78
CA LYS A 23 -3.38 5.07 -12.12
C LYS A 23 -2.07 4.92 -11.33
N LEU A 24 -1.83 3.73 -10.79
CA LEU A 24 -0.57 3.39 -10.13
C LEU A 24 0.39 2.71 -11.11
N GLN A 25 1.65 3.10 -11.04
CA GLN A 25 2.73 2.44 -11.77
C GLN A 25 3.54 1.59 -10.82
N PHE A 26 3.66 0.30 -11.12
CA PHE A 26 4.58 -0.58 -10.42
C PHE A 26 6.03 -0.17 -10.70
N LYS A 27 6.81 -0.04 -9.64
CA LYS A 27 8.27 0.10 -9.65
C LYS A 27 8.86 -1.07 -8.88
N LYS A 28 10.18 -1.14 -8.77
CA LYS A 28 10.89 -2.30 -8.19
C LYS A 28 10.36 -2.75 -6.81
N ASP A 29 10.04 -1.81 -5.93
CA ASP A 29 9.70 -2.05 -4.52
C ASP A 29 8.52 -1.20 -4.01
N HIS A 30 7.88 -0.45 -4.90
CA HIS A 30 6.76 0.43 -4.56
C HIS A 30 5.85 0.67 -5.77
N PHE A 31 4.69 1.25 -5.53
CA PHE A 31 3.82 1.83 -6.55
C PHE A 31 3.87 3.35 -6.45
N ALA A 32 3.89 4.04 -7.59
CA ALA A 32 3.83 5.49 -7.65
C ALA A 32 2.57 5.94 -8.40
N CYS A 33 1.84 6.91 -7.84
CA CYS A 33 0.74 7.55 -8.56
C CYS A 33 1.27 8.56 -9.58
N SER A 34 0.74 8.56 -10.80
CA SER A 34 1.13 9.51 -11.84
C SER A 34 0.53 10.90 -11.69
N LEU A 35 -0.44 11.10 -10.78
CA LEU A 35 -1.14 12.37 -10.59
C LEU A 35 -0.65 13.12 -9.35
N CYS A 36 -0.75 12.52 -8.16
CA CYS A 36 -0.30 13.14 -6.91
C CYS A 36 1.14 12.82 -6.50
N ASN A 37 1.88 12.04 -7.30
CA ASN A 37 3.25 11.59 -6.99
C ASN A 37 3.42 10.86 -5.65
N THR A 38 2.33 10.41 -5.02
CA THR A 38 2.41 9.64 -3.78
C THR A 38 2.99 8.25 -4.08
N SER A 39 3.90 7.81 -3.21
CA SER A 39 4.56 6.50 -3.30
C SER A 39 4.03 5.56 -2.22
N PHE A 40 3.71 4.34 -2.61
CA PHE A 40 3.13 3.30 -1.76
C PHE A 40 4.08 2.10 -1.71
N PRO A 41 4.63 1.75 -0.53
CA PRO A 41 5.59 0.68 -0.42
C PRO A 41 4.94 -0.69 -0.56
N ILE A 42 5.77 -1.68 -0.85
CA ILE A 42 5.40 -3.10 -0.79
C ILE A 42 6.10 -3.72 0.42
N VAL A 43 5.33 -4.28 1.33
CA VAL A 43 5.81 -4.94 2.56
C VAL A 43 5.45 -6.42 2.46
N ASP A 44 6.44 -7.31 2.55
CA ASP A 44 6.26 -8.76 2.46
C ASP A 44 5.48 -9.24 1.20
N GLY A 45 5.68 -8.54 0.07
CA GLY A 45 4.98 -8.82 -1.19
C GLY A 45 3.55 -8.25 -1.26
N ILE A 46 3.14 -7.45 -0.28
CA ILE A 46 1.82 -6.85 -0.17
C ILE A 46 1.92 -5.33 -0.37
N PRO A 47 1.25 -4.74 -1.37
CA PRO A 47 1.21 -3.29 -1.55
C PRO A 47 0.40 -2.60 -0.45
N ILE A 48 0.94 -1.54 0.14
CA ILE A 48 0.30 -0.77 1.21
C ILE A 48 -0.29 0.53 0.64
N PHE A 49 -1.56 0.49 0.22
CA PHE A 49 -2.29 1.63 -0.36
C PHE A 49 -3.09 2.40 0.71
N ILE A 50 -2.37 3.18 1.52
CA ILE A 50 -2.97 3.98 2.60
C ILE A 50 -2.85 5.46 2.27
N ASN A 51 -3.94 6.21 2.44
CA ASN A 51 -3.93 7.66 2.31
C ASN A 51 -3.49 8.26 3.66
N GLU A 52 -2.23 8.69 3.75
CA GLU A 52 -1.64 9.25 4.97
C GLU A 52 -2.44 10.41 5.59
N LYS A 53 -3.24 11.13 4.79
CA LYS A 53 -4.05 12.26 5.26
C LYS A 53 -5.45 11.85 5.75
N ASN A 54 -5.99 10.75 5.26
CA ASN A 54 -7.42 10.42 5.43
C ASN A 54 -7.71 8.98 5.88
N SER A 55 -6.68 8.19 6.14
CA SER A 55 -6.81 6.84 6.70
C SER A 55 -6.57 6.85 8.21
N LEU A 56 -7.29 5.94 8.91
CA LEU A 56 -7.12 5.70 10.35
C LEU A 56 -5.71 5.19 10.66
N PHE A 57 -5.21 4.29 9.82
CA PHE A 57 -3.86 3.76 9.89
C PHE A 57 -2.91 4.53 8.97
N LYS A 58 -1.63 4.46 9.28
CA LYS A 58 -0.52 5.05 8.51
C LYS A 58 0.26 3.95 7.81
N ILE A 59 0.99 4.29 6.75
CA ILE A 59 1.87 3.32 6.08
C ILE A 59 2.94 2.82 7.06
N GLY A 60 3.40 3.71 7.95
CA GLY A 60 4.35 3.39 9.01
C GLY A 60 3.91 2.22 9.89
N ASP A 61 2.62 2.11 10.21
CA ASP A 61 2.07 1.06 11.08
C ASP A 61 2.32 -0.34 10.50
N PHE A 62 2.22 -0.48 9.19
CA PHE A 62 2.44 -1.75 8.50
C PHE A 62 3.92 -2.03 8.24
N LYS A 63 4.76 -0.99 8.15
CA LYS A 63 6.22 -1.17 8.04
C LYS A 63 6.82 -1.73 9.34
N ILE A 64 6.33 -1.29 10.50
CA ILE A 64 6.85 -1.72 11.80
C ILE A 64 6.02 -2.82 12.46
N ARG A 65 4.94 -3.28 11.81
CA ARG A 65 4.00 -4.29 12.33
C ARG A 65 3.36 -3.87 13.67
N SER A 66 2.86 -2.64 13.71
CA SER A 66 2.08 -2.11 14.84
C SER A 66 0.85 -2.98 15.14
N ASP A 67 0.43 -3.02 16.40
CA ASP A 67 -0.86 -3.58 16.80
C ASP A 67 -1.99 -2.67 16.29
N THR A 68 -2.65 -3.06 15.20
CA THR A 68 -3.74 -2.29 14.57
C THR A 68 -5.13 -2.75 15.03
N PHE A 69 -5.21 -3.60 16.06
CA PHE A 69 -6.47 -4.16 16.55
C PHE A 69 -6.76 -3.72 17.99
N PHE A 70 -8.04 -3.64 18.35
CA PHE A 70 -8.41 -3.47 19.75
C PHE A 70 -8.14 -4.76 20.50
N ARG A 71 -7.45 -4.67 21.63
CA ARG A 71 -7.38 -5.77 22.59
C ARG A 71 -8.72 -5.88 23.29
N THR A 72 -9.58 -6.77 22.81
CA THR A 72 -10.81 -7.14 23.51
C THR A 72 -10.42 -7.82 24.82
N ARG A 73 -10.81 -7.21 25.95
CA ARG A 73 -10.66 -7.86 27.26
C ARG A 73 -11.57 -9.08 27.26
N SER A 74 -10.98 -10.26 27.44
CA SER A 74 -11.69 -11.51 27.74
C SER A 74 -11.91 -11.64 29.24
#